data_AF-A0A1E7FXC9-F1
#
_entry.id   AF-A0A1E7FXC9-F1
#
_cell.length_a   1.000
_cell.length_b   1.000
_cell.length_c   1.000
_cell.angle_alpha   90.00
_cell.angle_beta   90.00
_cell.angle_gamma   90.00
#
_symmetry.space_group_name_H-M   'P 1'
#
loop_
_entity.id
_entity.type
_entity.pdbx_description
1 polymer ?
#
loop_
_entity_poly.entity_id
_entity_poly.type
_entity_poly.pdbx_seq_one_letter_code
_entity_poly.pdbx_strand_id
1 'polypeptide(L)'
;MISRKRKKEDNNDDRYNTRLPSLSSSSTSSSPRFRSHQAEGWMSKYEELLDYRLQFGHCLVPNQYSDNPSLAEWVKRQRYQYKLKGMGKHTSMSNDRIIALEKLGFVWNSHDAVWEERLKELKEFKHVNHGDTNVPSLYPPNPQLAVWVKRQRRQYKFLCEGKSTTITKIRVNMLREIDFSWSGRRNKSEQRGGEQLCETESYDFSEEEEEEEEEEEEEEEQNNSKKSGLTLTTKRTMA
;
A
#
# COMPACT_ATOMS: atom_id res chain seq x y z
N MET A 1 -0.44 -38.77 55.42
CA MET A 1 -1.67 -38.36 56.14
C MET A 1 -1.27 -37.75 57.47
N ILE A 2 -1.54 -36.47 57.69
CA ILE A 2 -1.99 -35.82 58.94
C ILE A 2 -2.14 -34.34 58.59
N SER A 3 -3.40 -33.96 58.36
CA SER A 3 -3.87 -32.58 58.25
C SER A 3 -3.84 -31.92 59.62
N ARG A 4 -3.48 -30.64 59.71
CA ARG A 4 -3.95 -29.73 60.78
C ARG A 4 -3.84 -28.25 60.37
N LYS A 5 -5.00 -27.75 59.97
CA LYS A 5 -5.59 -26.39 60.09
C LYS A 5 -4.65 -25.23 60.49
N ARG A 6 -4.56 -24.22 59.61
CA ARG A 6 -4.19 -22.84 59.95
C ARG A 6 -5.33 -22.16 60.72
N LYS A 7 -5.04 -21.63 61.90
CA LYS A 7 -5.84 -20.62 62.60
C LYS A 7 -5.44 -19.23 62.09
N LYS A 8 -6.45 -18.41 61.78
CA LYS A 8 -6.35 -16.95 61.76
C LYS A 8 -6.37 -16.46 63.22
N GLU A 9 -5.63 -15.42 63.52
CA GLU A 9 -6.05 -14.39 64.47
C GLU A 9 -5.23 -13.12 64.25
N ASP A 10 -5.93 -12.02 64.43
CA ASP A 10 -5.59 -10.65 64.11
C ASP A 10 -4.50 -10.09 65.03
N ASN A 11 -3.73 -9.12 64.55
CA ASN A 11 -3.35 -8.00 65.42
C ASN A 11 -3.05 -6.74 64.61
N ASN A 12 -3.78 -5.72 65.03
CA ASN A 12 -3.81 -4.32 64.64
C ASN A 12 -2.60 -3.62 65.26
N ASP A 13 -1.85 -2.80 64.51
CA ASP A 13 -1.07 -1.72 65.13
C ASP A 13 -1.18 -0.44 64.30
N ASP A 14 -1.64 0.58 65.01
CA ASP A 14 -1.99 1.92 64.58
C ASP A 14 -0.74 2.81 64.51
N ARG A 15 -0.65 3.64 63.47
CA ARG A 15 0.05 4.95 63.33
C ARG A 15 0.62 5.01 61.91
N TYR A 16 0.16 5.85 60.98
CA TYR A 16 -0.08 7.28 61.10
C TYR A 16 -1.19 7.72 60.13
N ASN A 17 -2.22 8.35 60.69
CA ASN A 17 -3.26 9.09 59.98
C ASN A 17 -2.84 10.57 59.95
N THR A 18 -2.40 11.07 58.79
CA THR A 18 -2.29 12.52 58.55
C THR A 18 -3.24 12.90 57.43
N ARG A 19 -4.34 13.55 57.82
CA ARG A 19 -5.39 14.12 56.98
C ARG A 19 -4.84 15.11 55.95
N LEU A 20 -5.30 15.00 54.71
CA LEU A 20 -5.31 16.11 53.74
C LEU A 20 -6.75 16.36 53.26
N PRO A 21 -7.13 17.62 52.96
CA PRO A 21 -8.53 18.06 52.92
C PRO A 21 -9.23 17.69 51.62
N SER A 22 -10.52 17.38 51.73
CA SER A 22 -11.45 17.24 50.62
C SER A 22 -11.69 18.57 49.91
N LEU A 23 -11.45 18.61 48.60
CA LEU A 23 -12.05 19.57 47.69
C LEU A 23 -12.69 18.81 46.54
N SER A 24 -14.02 18.86 46.49
CA SER A 24 -14.79 18.50 45.31
C SER A 24 -14.54 19.55 44.24
N SER A 25 -13.97 19.14 43.11
CA SER A 25 -14.06 19.88 41.86
C SER A 25 -14.23 18.86 40.75
N SER A 26 -15.46 18.77 40.24
CA SER A 26 -15.78 18.06 39.01
C SER A 26 -14.86 18.52 37.89
N SER A 27 -14.00 17.64 37.41
CA SER A 27 -13.29 17.77 36.15
C SER A 27 -13.10 16.36 35.62
N THR A 28 -14.10 15.87 34.91
CA THR A 28 -14.01 14.66 34.11
C THR A 28 -12.99 14.91 33.01
N SER A 29 -11.72 14.68 33.33
CA SER A 29 -10.65 14.47 32.37
C SER A 29 -11.03 13.25 31.53
N SER A 30 -11.65 13.51 30.38
CA SER A 30 -11.76 12.56 29.29
C SER A 30 -10.37 12.34 28.70
N SER A 31 -9.50 11.67 29.46
CA SER A 31 -8.34 11.00 28.87
C SER A 31 -8.88 9.97 27.88
N PRO A 32 -8.55 10.08 26.58
CA PRO A 32 -8.90 9.03 25.64
C PRO A 32 -8.26 7.76 26.19
N ARG A 33 -9.07 6.76 26.55
CA ARG A 33 -8.56 5.44 26.90
C ARG A 33 -7.90 4.89 25.64
N PHE A 34 -6.61 5.16 25.48
CA PHE A 34 -5.79 4.55 24.45
C PHE A 34 -5.91 3.04 24.69
N ARG A 35 -6.54 2.33 23.75
CA ARG A 35 -6.82 0.91 23.93
C ARG A 35 -5.52 0.14 23.73
N SER A 36 -4.68 0.06 24.77
CA SER A 36 -3.34 -0.57 24.76
C SER A 36 -3.37 -1.95 24.11
N HIS A 37 -4.42 -2.73 24.38
CA HIS A 37 -4.62 -4.06 23.80
C HIS A 37 -4.73 -4.07 22.27
N GLN A 38 -5.26 -3.01 21.65
CA GLN A 38 -5.31 -2.89 20.19
C GLN A 38 -3.94 -2.55 19.58
N ALA A 39 -3.05 -1.91 20.35
CA ALA A 39 -1.67 -1.67 19.96
C ALA A 39 -0.85 -2.96 20.10
N GLU A 40 -1.00 -3.68 21.21
CA GLU A 40 -0.38 -4.99 21.45
C GLU A 40 -0.74 -6.02 20.37
N GLY A 41 -2.04 -6.14 20.05
CA GLY A 41 -2.50 -7.05 18.99
C GLY A 41 -2.04 -6.65 17.59
N TRP A 42 -1.76 -5.36 17.35
CA TRP A 42 -1.16 -4.92 16.08
C TRP A 42 0.33 -5.25 16.02
N MET A 43 1.06 -5.01 17.12
CA MET A 43 2.49 -5.31 17.21
C MET A 43 2.79 -6.81 17.06
N SER A 44 2.00 -7.67 17.71
CA SER A 44 2.14 -9.13 17.54
C SER A 44 1.99 -9.57 16.08
N LYS A 45 1.02 -8.99 15.34
CA LYS A 45 0.86 -9.28 13.90
C LYS A 45 1.95 -8.66 13.03
N TYR A 46 2.51 -7.53 13.45
CA TYR A 46 3.67 -6.94 12.80
C TYR A 46 4.90 -7.84 12.93
N GLU A 47 5.13 -8.43 14.10
CA GLU A 47 6.19 -9.42 14.34
C GLU A 47 5.99 -10.68 13.48
N GLU A 48 4.77 -11.23 13.41
CA GLU A 48 4.46 -12.35 12.51
C GLU A 48 4.74 -12.02 11.03
N LEU A 49 4.51 -10.78 10.61
CA LEU A 49 4.84 -10.33 9.25
C LEU A 49 6.35 -10.18 9.05
N LEU A 50 7.09 -9.75 10.07
CA LEU A 50 8.56 -9.71 10.04
C LEU A 50 9.13 -11.12 9.87
N ASP A 51 8.61 -12.09 10.62
CA ASP A 51 9.01 -13.49 10.49
C ASP A 51 8.71 -14.03 9.09
N TYR A 52 7.53 -13.71 8.54
CA TYR A 52 7.19 -14.05 7.15
C TYR A 52 8.20 -13.44 6.16
N ARG A 53 8.57 -12.17 6.33
CA ARG A 53 9.59 -11.53 5.49
C ARG A 53 10.94 -12.22 5.63
N LEU A 54 11.37 -12.60 6.83
CA LEU A 54 12.63 -13.30 7.04
C LEU A 54 12.64 -14.67 6.36
N GLN A 55 11.50 -15.36 6.33
CA GLN A 55 11.35 -16.68 5.71
C GLN A 55 11.29 -16.62 4.17
N PHE A 56 10.52 -15.68 3.61
CA PHE A 56 10.23 -15.62 2.17
C PHE A 56 10.95 -14.50 1.42
N GLY A 57 11.67 -13.62 2.13
CA GLY A 57 12.37 -12.46 1.57
C GLY A 57 11.45 -11.27 1.21
N HIS A 58 10.13 -11.42 1.31
CA HIS A 58 9.16 -10.41 0.91
C HIS A 58 7.92 -10.38 1.82
N CYS A 59 7.13 -9.30 1.75
CA CYS A 59 5.87 -9.13 2.49
C CYS A 59 4.61 -9.50 1.69
N LEU A 60 4.76 -10.23 0.57
CA LEU A 60 3.63 -10.68 -0.27
C LEU A 60 2.97 -11.93 0.34
N VAL A 61 2.19 -11.73 1.40
CA VAL A 61 1.41 -12.80 2.03
C VAL A 61 0.23 -13.20 1.13
N PRO A 62 0.07 -14.49 0.77
CA PRO A 62 -1.06 -14.98 -0.01
C PRO A 62 -2.39 -14.77 0.71
N ASN A 63 -3.46 -14.52 -0.05
CA ASN A 63 -4.81 -14.38 0.52
C ASN A 63 -5.30 -15.65 1.23
N GLN A 64 -4.83 -16.83 0.80
CA GLN A 64 -5.13 -18.13 1.39
C GLN A 64 -3.86 -18.75 1.99
N TYR A 65 -3.15 -17.99 2.82
CA TYR A 65 -1.96 -18.51 3.49
C TYR A 65 -2.37 -19.54 4.55
N SER A 66 -2.12 -20.82 4.26
CA SER A 66 -2.54 -21.96 5.10
C SER A 66 -1.86 -21.98 6.46
N ASP A 67 -0.59 -21.58 6.49
CA ASP A 67 0.27 -21.74 7.68
C ASP A 67 -0.09 -20.70 8.74
N ASN A 68 -0.55 -19.51 8.30
CA ASN A 68 -1.10 -18.50 9.19
C ASN A 68 -2.25 -17.72 8.52
N PRO A 69 -3.48 -18.25 8.56
CA PRO A 69 -4.66 -17.60 7.98
C PRO A 69 -4.99 -16.27 8.67
N SER A 70 -4.64 -16.16 9.95
CA SER A 70 -4.85 -14.94 10.75
C SER A 70 -3.99 -13.79 10.25
N LEU A 71 -2.73 -14.05 9.88
CA LEU A 71 -1.83 -13.07 9.27
C LEU A 71 -2.34 -12.63 7.89
N ALA A 72 -2.80 -13.55 7.05
CA ALA A 72 -3.35 -13.20 5.74
C ALA A 72 -4.54 -12.24 5.83
N GLU A 73 -5.49 -12.51 6.73
CA GLU A 73 -6.63 -11.60 6.94
C GLU A 73 -6.18 -10.27 7.54
N TRP A 74 -5.20 -10.27 8.44
CA TRP A 74 -4.65 -9.04 9.00
C TRP A 74 -3.98 -8.16 7.92
N VAL A 75 -3.17 -8.75 7.03
CA VAL A 75 -2.51 -8.09 5.90
C VAL A 75 -3.54 -7.49 4.95
N LYS A 76 -4.57 -8.26 4.58
CA LYS A 76 -5.68 -7.79 3.76
C LYS A 76 -6.39 -6.60 4.39
N ARG A 77 -6.61 -6.65 5.71
CA ARG A 77 -7.18 -5.53 6.46
C ARG A 77 -6.26 -4.31 6.46
N GLN A 78 -4.93 -4.46 6.57
CA GLN A 78 -4.01 -3.31 6.49
C GLN A 78 -4.13 -2.62 5.13
N ARG A 79 -4.10 -3.38 4.02
CA ARG A 79 -4.25 -2.82 2.66
C ARG A 79 -5.58 -2.08 2.49
N TYR A 80 -6.68 -2.64 3.00
CA TYR A 80 -7.98 -1.98 2.98
C TYR A 80 -8.00 -0.67 3.79
N GLN A 81 -7.45 -0.68 5.00
CA GLN A 81 -7.41 0.50 5.87
C GLN A 81 -6.52 1.62 5.30
N TYR A 82 -5.44 1.26 4.60
CA TYR A 82 -4.61 2.21 3.85
C TYR A 82 -5.36 2.81 2.67
N LYS A 83 -6.07 1.99 1.89
CA LYS A 83 -6.94 2.48 0.79
C LYS A 83 -8.01 3.45 1.29
N LEU A 84 -8.64 3.18 2.43
CA LEU A 84 -9.60 4.12 3.04
C LEU A 84 -8.93 5.45 3.39
N LYS A 85 -7.70 5.41 3.91
CA LYS A 85 -6.93 6.61 4.25
C LYS A 85 -6.67 7.50 3.04
N GLY A 86 -6.23 6.92 1.93
CA GLY A 86 -6.01 7.66 0.68
C GLY A 86 -7.30 8.26 0.08
N MET A 87 -8.47 7.72 0.44
CA MET A 87 -9.77 8.28 0.07
C MET A 87 -10.31 9.32 1.06
N GLY A 88 -9.52 9.71 2.07
CA GLY A 88 -9.97 10.61 3.15
C GLY A 88 -11.06 10.02 4.04
N LYS A 89 -11.28 8.70 4.02
CA LYS A 89 -12.32 8.03 4.80
C LYS A 89 -11.81 7.67 6.19
N HIS A 90 -12.73 7.61 7.15
CA HIS A 90 -12.40 7.20 8.53
C HIS A 90 -11.75 5.80 8.54
N THR A 91 -10.58 5.71 9.18
CA THR A 91 -9.74 4.52 9.18
C THR A 91 -9.04 4.37 10.52
N SER A 92 -8.69 3.13 10.87
CA SER A 92 -7.85 2.80 12.03
C SER A 92 -6.35 2.83 11.72
N MET A 93 -5.98 3.24 10.49
CA MET A 93 -4.60 3.31 10.01
C MET A 93 -3.93 4.64 10.41
N SER A 94 -3.10 4.60 11.45
CA SER A 94 -2.25 5.75 11.85
C SER A 94 -1.04 5.93 10.91
N ASN A 95 -0.42 7.12 10.92
CA ASN A 95 0.82 7.36 10.17
C ASN A 95 1.97 6.46 10.65
N ASP A 96 2.11 6.28 11.96
CA ASP A 96 3.18 5.43 12.53
C ASP A 96 3.09 3.98 12.05
N ARG A 97 1.87 3.44 11.89
CA ARG A 97 1.67 2.08 11.37
C ARG A 97 2.07 1.97 9.90
N ILE A 98 1.82 3.00 9.12
CA ILE A 98 2.22 3.07 7.71
C ILE A 98 3.75 3.10 7.62
N ILE A 99 4.38 4.02 8.34
CA ILE A 99 5.84 4.15 8.37
C ILE A 99 6.51 2.83 8.81
N ALA A 100 5.96 2.17 9.84
CA ALA A 100 6.48 0.88 10.30
C ALA A 100 6.36 -0.22 9.23
N LEU A 101 5.25 -0.28 8.50
CA LEU A 101 5.03 -1.24 7.42
C LEU A 101 5.90 -0.93 6.20
N GLU A 102 6.07 0.34 5.84
CA GLU A 102 6.95 0.77 4.73
C GLU A 102 8.41 0.47 5.02
N LYS A 103 8.89 0.70 6.25
CA LYS A 103 10.23 0.29 6.69
C LYS A 103 10.44 -1.22 6.60
N LEU A 104 9.36 -1.99 6.78
CA LEU A 104 9.37 -3.44 6.60
C LEU A 104 9.34 -3.85 5.11
N GLY A 105 9.20 -2.92 4.16
CA GLY A 105 9.02 -3.23 2.74
C GLY A 105 7.64 -3.84 2.45
N PHE A 106 6.61 -3.42 3.19
CA PHE A 106 5.26 -3.90 2.99
C PHE A 106 4.67 -3.42 1.66
N VAL A 107 4.14 -4.36 0.88
CA VAL A 107 3.50 -4.06 -0.41
C VAL A 107 2.02 -3.79 -0.20
N TRP A 108 1.63 -2.52 -0.35
CA TRP A 108 0.24 -2.07 -0.25
C TRP A 108 -0.63 -2.56 -1.41
N ASN A 109 -0.11 -2.55 -2.63
CA ASN A 109 -0.79 -3.10 -3.80
C ASN A 109 -0.12 -4.39 -4.28
N SER A 110 -0.59 -5.53 -3.76
CA SER A 110 -0.07 -6.84 -4.16
C SER A 110 -0.33 -7.19 -5.62
N HIS A 111 -1.40 -6.65 -6.21
CA HIS A 111 -1.71 -6.95 -7.61
C HIS A 111 -0.70 -6.31 -8.55
N ASP A 112 -0.26 -5.09 -8.23
CA ASP A 112 0.74 -4.38 -9.03
C ASP A 112 2.11 -5.02 -8.88
N ALA A 113 2.55 -5.32 -7.64
CA ALA A 113 3.83 -6.01 -7.42
C ALA A 113 3.91 -7.37 -8.13
N VAL A 114 2.85 -8.19 -8.06
CA VAL A 114 2.80 -9.48 -8.78
C VAL A 114 2.81 -9.25 -10.30
N TRP A 115 2.18 -8.18 -10.78
CA TRP A 115 2.17 -7.86 -12.21
C TRP A 115 3.57 -7.42 -12.68
N GLU A 116 4.27 -6.58 -11.92
CA GLU A 116 5.65 -6.14 -12.19
C GLU A 116 6.63 -7.31 -12.15
N GLU A 117 6.51 -8.22 -11.18
CA GLU A 117 7.31 -9.43 -11.11
C GLU A 117 7.11 -10.31 -12.35
N ARG A 118 5.87 -10.52 -12.78
CA ARG A 118 5.56 -11.28 -14.01
C ARG A 118 6.06 -10.58 -15.27
N LEU A 119 6.04 -9.25 -15.30
CA LEU A 119 6.64 -8.48 -16.40
C LEU A 119 8.17 -8.67 -16.43
N LYS A 120 8.83 -8.66 -15.28
CA LYS A 120 10.28 -8.93 -15.17
C LYS A 120 10.62 -10.34 -15.67
N GLU A 121 9.87 -11.35 -15.23
CA GLU A 121 10.03 -12.74 -15.71
C GLU A 121 9.82 -12.85 -17.23
N LEU A 122 8.88 -12.08 -17.79
CA LEU A 122 8.67 -12.04 -19.23
C LEU A 122 9.85 -11.39 -19.97
N LYS A 123 10.46 -10.33 -19.42
CA LYS A 123 11.67 -9.72 -19.97
C LYS A 123 12.82 -10.74 -19.97
N GLU A 124 13.02 -11.43 -18.86
CA GLU A 124 14.01 -12.51 -18.75
C GLU A 124 13.74 -13.64 -19.76
N PHE A 125 12.47 -14.06 -19.90
CA PHE A 125 12.06 -15.01 -20.92
C PHE A 125 12.40 -14.54 -22.34
N LYS A 126 12.11 -13.28 -22.67
CA LYS A 126 12.44 -12.68 -23.98
C LYS A 126 13.95 -12.77 -24.26
N HIS A 127 14.79 -12.49 -23.28
CA HIS A 127 16.24 -12.59 -23.41
C HIS A 127 16.72 -14.02 -23.71
N VAL A 128 16.15 -15.04 -23.06
CA VAL A 128 16.56 -16.44 -23.29
C VAL A 128 15.91 -17.06 -24.54
N ASN A 129 14.75 -16.57 -24.96
CA ASN A 129 13.95 -17.14 -26.05
C ASN A 129 14.12 -16.37 -27.37
N HIS A 130 15.34 -15.95 -27.69
CA HIS A 130 15.69 -15.28 -28.96
C HIS A 130 14.85 -14.02 -29.27
N GLY A 131 14.42 -13.28 -28.25
CA GLY A 131 13.65 -12.04 -28.42
C GLY A 131 12.14 -12.23 -28.55
N ASP A 132 11.61 -13.45 -28.47
CA ASP A 132 10.16 -13.70 -28.56
C ASP A 132 9.51 -13.77 -27.17
N THR A 133 8.35 -13.13 -27.03
CA THR A 133 7.48 -13.13 -25.83
C THR A 133 6.41 -14.23 -25.87
N ASN A 134 6.44 -15.13 -26.86
CA ASN A 134 5.56 -16.28 -26.96
C ASN A 134 5.91 -17.38 -25.95
N VAL A 135 5.43 -17.19 -24.72
CA VAL A 135 5.58 -18.19 -23.64
C VAL A 135 4.74 -19.45 -23.96
N PRO A 136 5.34 -20.65 -23.99
CA PRO A 136 4.62 -21.89 -24.21
C PRO A 136 3.53 -22.13 -23.15
N SER A 137 2.41 -22.73 -23.56
CA SER A 137 1.27 -22.98 -22.65
C SER A 137 1.60 -23.82 -21.42
N LEU A 138 2.60 -24.70 -21.53
CA LEU A 138 3.07 -25.60 -20.49
C LEU A 138 4.48 -25.23 -20.03
N TYR A 139 4.88 -23.94 -20.10
CA TYR A 139 6.24 -23.50 -19.81
C TYR A 139 6.74 -24.04 -18.46
N PRO A 140 7.59 -25.11 -18.46
CA PRO A 140 7.88 -25.85 -17.24
C PRO A 140 8.61 -25.03 -16.17
N PRO A 141 9.55 -24.13 -16.52
CA PRO A 141 10.22 -23.28 -15.53
C PRO A 141 9.25 -22.37 -14.76
N ASN A 142 8.20 -21.88 -15.42
CA ASN A 142 7.23 -21.00 -14.79
C ASN A 142 5.83 -21.11 -15.44
N PRO A 143 5.00 -22.05 -14.97
CA PRO A 143 3.63 -22.21 -15.48
C PRO A 143 2.75 -20.97 -15.21
N GLN A 144 3.06 -20.21 -14.16
CA GLN A 144 2.28 -19.01 -13.80
C GLN A 144 2.49 -17.89 -14.82
N LEU A 145 3.71 -17.75 -15.35
CA LEU A 145 4.00 -16.81 -16.43
C LEU A 145 3.17 -17.11 -17.69
N ALA A 146 3.07 -18.39 -18.09
CA ALA A 146 2.26 -18.79 -19.24
C ALA A 146 0.77 -18.45 -19.05
N VAL A 147 0.24 -18.67 -17.84
CA VAL A 147 -1.13 -18.28 -17.49
C VAL A 147 -1.30 -16.76 -17.51
N TRP A 148 -0.34 -16.02 -16.97
CA TRP A 148 -0.34 -14.57 -16.94
C TRP A 148 -0.33 -13.95 -18.34
N VAL A 149 0.53 -14.43 -19.24
CA VAL A 149 0.59 -14.00 -20.66
C VAL A 149 -0.75 -14.23 -21.36
N LYS A 150 -1.37 -15.40 -21.18
CA LYS A 150 -2.72 -15.68 -21.73
C LYS A 150 -3.76 -14.71 -21.21
N ARG A 151 -3.72 -14.36 -19.92
CA ARG A 151 -4.62 -13.37 -19.33
C ARG A 151 -4.40 -11.99 -19.94
N GLN A 152 -3.16 -11.53 -20.11
CA GLN A 152 -2.89 -10.22 -20.74
C GLN A 152 -3.46 -10.15 -22.16
N ARG A 153 -3.23 -11.18 -22.98
CA ARG A 153 -3.79 -11.28 -24.35
C ARG A 153 -5.32 -11.20 -24.36
N ARG A 154 -5.99 -11.90 -23.43
CA ARG A 154 -7.44 -11.84 -23.29
C ARG A 154 -7.93 -10.44 -22.88
N GLN A 155 -7.26 -9.82 -21.91
CA GLN A 155 -7.65 -8.48 -21.41
C GLN A 155 -7.45 -7.39 -22.47
N TYR A 156 -6.40 -7.50 -23.29
CA TYR A 156 -6.19 -6.61 -24.41
C TYR A 156 -7.21 -6.83 -25.53
N LYS A 157 -7.55 -8.08 -25.85
CA LYS A 157 -8.67 -8.37 -26.77
C LYS A 157 -9.97 -7.72 -26.30
N PHE A 158 -10.28 -7.80 -25.00
CA PHE A 158 -11.45 -7.11 -24.44
C PHE A 158 -11.36 -5.59 -24.57
N LEU A 159 -10.18 -5.01 -24.38
CA LEU A 159 -9.95 -3.58 -24.61
C LEU A 159 -10.26 -3.19 -26.07
N CYS A 160 -9.73 -3.93 -27.04
CA CYS A 160 -9.99 -3.68 -28.47
C CYS A 160 -11.46 -3.87 -28.87
N GLU A 161 -12.17 -4.77 -28.18
CA GLU A 161 -13.61 -5.02 -28.40
C GLU A 161 -14.52 -4.02 -27.64
N GLY A 162 -13.96 -3.04 -26.94
CA GLY A 162 -14.73 -2.07 -26.13
C GLY A 162 -15.42 -2.69 -24.91
N LYS A 163 -14.96 -3.87 -24.46
CA LYS A 163 -15.50 -4.58 -23.30
C LYS A 163 -14.79 -4.12 -22.02
N SER A 164 -15.46 -4.35 -20.88
CA SER A 164 -14.85 -4.14 -19.58
C SER A 164 -13.58 -4.98 -19.42
N THR A 165 -12.48 -4.32 -19.05
CA THR A 165 -11.17 -4.94 -18.88
C THR A 165 -10.49 -4.41 -17.62
N THR A 166 -9.51 -5.17 -17.12
CA THR A 166 -8.69 -4.79 -15.95
C THR A 166 -7.27 -4.37 -16.35
N ILE A 167 -6.93 -4.42 -17.63
CA ILE A 167 -5.64 -3.94 -18.13
C ILE A 167 -5.71 -2.42 -18.24
N THR A 168 -4.76 -1.73 -17.61
CA THR A 168 -4.66 -0.27 -17.68
C THR A 168 -3.84 0.13 -18.91
N LYS A 169 -3.99 1.38 -19.37
CA LYS A 169 -3.17 1.92 -20.47
C LYS A 169 -1.67 1.80 -20.18
N ILE A 170 -1.26 2.12 -18.96
CA ILE A 170 0.13 1.97 -18.50
C ILE A 170 0.64 0.54 -18.69
N ARG A 171 -0.14 -0.47 -18.30
CA ARG A 171 0.22 -1.88 -18.50
C ARG A 171 0.32 -2.28 -19.97
N VAL A 172 -0.53 -1.70 -20.83
CA VAL A 172 -0.43 -1.90 -22.28
C VAL A 172 0.87 -1.30 -22.82
N ASN A 173 1.22 -0.08 -22.41
CA ASN A 173 2.46 0.59 -22.83
C ASN A 173 3.71 -0.18 -22.39
N MET A 174 3.78 -0.60 -21.13
CA MET A 174 4.89 -1.42 -20.62
C MET A 174 5.04 -2.76 -21.37
N LEU A 175 3.95 -3.35 -21.85
CA LEU A 175 3.99 -4.55 -22.69
C LEU A 175 4.41 -4.21 -24.13
N ARG A 176 4.01 -3.05 -24.65
CA ARG A 176 4.42 -2.54 -25.97
C ARG A 176 5.93 -2.31 -26.02
N GLU A 177 6.53 -1.72 -24.99
CA GLU A 177 7.97 -1.46 -24.88
C GLU A 177 8.84 -2.72 -25.01
N ILE A 178 8.28 -3.89 -24.68
CA ILE A 178 8.98 -5.17 -24.79
C ILE A 178 8.57 -5.96 -26.04
N ASP A 179 7.96 -5.33 -27.04
CA ASP A 179 7.45 -5.97 -28.27
C ASP A 179 6.57 -7.18 -27.96
N PHE A 180 5.65 -7.03 -27.00
CA PHE A 180 4.80 -8.13 -26.56
C PHE A 180 3.85 -8.60 -27.68
N SER A 181 3.92 -9.89 -28.02
CA SER A 181 3.03 -10.48 -29.03
C SER A 181 1.64 -10.75 -28.45
N TRP A 182 0.66 -9.95 -28.88
CA TRP A 182 -0.74 -10.07 -28.48
C TRP A 182 -1.47 -11.25 -29.13
N SER A 183 -1.11 -11.61 -30.36
CA SER A 183 -1.79 -12.63 -31.17
C SER A 183 -1.39 -14.07 -30.84
N GLY A 184 -0.26 -14.27 -30.15
CA GLY A 184 0.25 -15.59 -29.77
C GLY A 184 0.69 -16.47 -30.95
N ARG A 185 0.73 -15.90 -32.15
CA ARG A 185 1.28 -16.55 -33.36
C ARG A 185 2.62 -15.90 -33.67
N ARG A 186 3.54 -16.71 -34.20
CA ARG A 186 4.82 -16.21 -34.71
C ARG A 186 4.53 -15.31 -35.92
N ASN A 187 4.62 -13.99 -35.75
CA ASN A 187 4.53 -13.06 -36.88
C ASN A 187 5.73 -13.33 -37.80
N LYS A 188 5.49 -14.03 -38.91
CA LYS A 188 6.48 -14.21 -39.99
C LYS A 188 6.22 -13.27 -41.17
N SER A 189 5.32 -12.29 -41.01
CA SER A 189 4.87 -11.42 -42.08
C SER A 189 4.47 -10.05 -41.53
N GLU A 190 5.47 -9.24 -41.20
CA GLU A 190 5.30 -7.81 -40.93
C GLU A 190 5.65 -7.01 -42.20
N GLN A 191 5.14 -7.46 -43.34
CA GLN A 191 5.10 -6.72 -44.58
C GLN A 191 3.69 -6.87 -45.16
N ARG A 192 2.92 -5.78 -45.01
CA ARG A 192 1.55 -5.53 -45.48
C ARG A 192 0.40 -5.96 -44.55
N GLY A 193 -0.21 -4.95 -43.95
CA GLY A 193 -1.58 -4.99 -43.42
C GLY A 193 -1.63 -4.63 -41.95
N GLY A 194 -1.97 -3.37 -41.67
CA GLY A 194 -1.90 -2.75 -40.35
C GLY A 194 -2.59 -3.56 -39.25
N GLU A 195 -1.86 -3.80 -38.15
CA GLU A 195 -2.50 -3.96 -36.86
C GLU A 195 -3.27 -2.68 -36.58
N GLN A 196 -4.60 -2.79 -36.55
CA GLN A 196 -5.45 -1.79 -35.93
C GLN A 196 -5.14 -1.83 -34.42
N LEU A 197 -4.00 -1.25 -34.05
CA LEU A 197 -3.67 -0.91 -32.69
C LEU A 197 -4.83 -0.05 -32.19
N CYS A 198 -5.40 -0.39 -31.04
CA CYS A 198 -6.18 0.59 -30.32
C CYS A 198 -5.24 1.78 -30.07
N GLU A 199 -5.41 2.86 -30.83
CA GLU A 199 -4.73 4.12 -30.61
C GLU A 199 -5.13 4.57 -29.21
N THR A 200 -4.32 4.19 -28.23
CA THR A 200 -4.21 4.97 -27.02
C THR A 200 -3.53 6.24 -27.50
N GLU A 201 -4.33 7.27 -27.78
CA GLU A 201 -3.86 8.64 -27.92
C GLU A 201 -2.69 8.84 -26.96
N SER A 202 -1.57 9.29 -27.52
CA SER A 202 -0.38 9.66 -26.77
C SER A 202 -0.83 10.70 -25.75
N TYR A 203 -1.03 10.25 -24.51
CA TYR A 203 -1.11 11.16 -23.39
C TYR A 203 0.31 11.68 -23.21
N ASP A 204 0.51 12.91 -23.66
CA ASP A 204 1.73 13.65 -23.45
C ASP A 204 1.80 13.97 -21.96
N PHE A 205 2.65 13.26 -21.23
CA PHE A 205 2.86 13.45 -19.80
C PHE A 205 3.42 14.86 -19.50
N SER A 206 3.88 15.57 -20.53
CA SER A 206 4.38 16.94 -20.44
C SER A 206 3.31 17.96 -20.08
N GLU A 207 2.01 17.71 -20.37
CA GLU A 207 0.92 18.64 -20.00
C GLU A 207 0.58 18.58 -18.49
N GLU A 208 0.79 17.44 -17.81
CA GLU A 208 0.57 17.33 -16.35
C GLU A 208 1.72 17.93 -15.54
N GLU A 209 2.97 17.88 -16.03
CA GLU A 209 4.13 18.55 -15.39
C GLU A 209 4.07 20.08 -15.58
N GLU A 210 3.58 20.59 -16.71
CA GLU A 210 3.37 22.03 -16.91
C GLU A 210 2.24 22.60 -16.04
N GLU A 211 1.15 21.86 -15.81
CA GLU A 211 0.06 22.28 -14.90
C GLU A 211 0.50 22.27 -13.42
N GLU A 212 1.34 21.33 -12.98
CA GLU A 212 1.90 21.32 -11.61
C GLU A 212 2.92 22.44 -11.39
N GLU A 213 3.74 22.80 -12.39
CA GLU A 213 4.68 23.94 -12.29
C GLU A 213 3.94 25.30 -12.25
N GLU A 214 2.85 25.47 -13.02
CA GLU A 214 2.04 26.69 -12.98
C GLU A 214 1.30 26.87 -11.63
N GLU A 215 0.80 25.78 -11.03
CA GLU A 215 0.18 25.84 -9.70
C GLU A 215 1.19 26.16 -8.58
N GLU A 216 2.43 25.67 -8.67
CA GLU A 216 3.50 26.02 -7.72
C GLU A 216 3.93 27.49 -7.85
N GLU A 217 4.02 28.04 -9.06
CA GLU A 217 4.33 29.47 -9.28
C GLU A 217 3.22 30.39 -8.76
N GLU A 218 1.94 30.04 -8.95
CA GLU A 218 0.82 30.82 -8.40
C GLU A 218 0.77 30.80 -6.86
N GLU A 219 1.07 29.66 -6.23
CA GLU A 219 1.17 29.58 -4.77
C GLU A 219 2.35 30.40 -4.22
N GLU A 220 3.48 30.43 -4.92
CA GLU A 220 4.64 31.21 -4.52
C GLU A 220 4.39 32.73 -4.63
N GLU A 221 3.72 33.19 -5.70
CA GLU A 221 3.29 34.60 -5.84
C GLU A 221 2.30 35.02 -4.74
N GLN A 222 1.32 34.18 -4.42
CA GLN A 222 0.35 34.47 -3.36
C GLN A 222 1.00 34.52 -1.97
N ASN A 223 2.01 33.68 -1.73
CA ASN A 223 2.78 33.70 -0.48
C ASN A 223 3.72 34.91 -0.38
N ASN A 224 4.28 35.36 -1.51
CA ASN A 224 5.13 36.55 -1.54
C ASN A 224 4.32 37.86 -1.38
N SER A 225 3.10 37.91 -1.92
CA SER A 225 2.16 39.02 -1.73
C SER A 225 1.67 39.17 -0.27
N LYS A 226 1.46 38.05 0.44
CA LYS A 226 1.14 38.06 1.88
C LYS A 226 2.31 38.51 2.77
N LYS A 227 3.55 38.26 2.35
CA LYS A 227 4.76 38.75 3.05
C LYS A 227 5.00 40.25 2.86
N SER A 228 4.71 40.80 1.69
CA SER A 228 4.88 42.25 1.42
C SER A 228 3.82 43.11 2.11
N GLY A 229 2.59 42.60 2.27
CA GLY A 229 1.51 43.25 3.02
C GLY A 229 1.72 43.38 4.54
N LEU A 230 2.62 42.59 5.13
CA LEU A 230 2.91 42.63 6.58
C LEU A 230 3.90 43.74 7.00
N THR A 231 4.51 44.48 6.05
CA THR A 231 5.54 45.48 6.37
C THR A 231 5.05 46.94 6.45
N LEU A 232 3.76 47.22 6.23
CA LEU A 232 3.24 48.59 6.16
C LEU A 232 2.33 49.03 7.33
N THR A 233 2.20 48.25 8.41
CA THR A 233 1.38 48.66 9.58
C THR A 233 2.18 48.70 10.88
N THR A 234 3.24 49.51 10.96
CA THR A 234 3.73 50.02 12.25
C THR A 234 4.42 51.37 12.10
N LYS A 235 3.67 52.46 11.83
CA LYS A 235 4.04 53.82 12.26
C LYS A 235 2.79 54.69 12.45
N ARG A 236 2.13 54.56 13.62
CA ARG A 236 1.32 55.65 14.17
C ARG A 236 1.08 55.45 15.67
N THR A 237 1.91 56.05 16.52
CA THR A 237 1.55 56.89 17.69
C THR A 237 2.74 57.08 18.64
N MET A 238 2.72 58.24 19.33
CA MET A 238 3.54 58.70 20.46
C MET A 238 4.81 59.49 20.12
N ALA A 239 4.67 60.82 19.97
CA ALA A 239 5.06 61.82 20.97
C ALA A 239 4.61 63.22 20.51
#